data_AF-A0A317Z2A2-F1
#
_entry.id   AF-A0A317Z2A2-F1
#
_cell.length_a   1.000
_cell.length_b   1.000
_cell.length_c   1.000
_cell.angle_alpha   90.00
_cell.angle_beta   90.00
_cell.angle_gamma   90.00
#
_symmetry.space_group_name_H-M   'P 1'
#
loop_
_entity.id
_entity.type
_entity.pdbx_description
1 polymer ?
#
loop_
_entity_poly.entity_id
_entity_poly.type
_entity_poly.pdbx_seq_one_letter_code
_entity_poly.pdbx_strand_id
1 'polypeptide(L)'
;PRVGKTESIVAGSVSAHKKWLFISSTLIKQTVRSSLIKGEYDKDHVYIIDGAVTARETNPKHQELVKEVMTLPSVKVVEHPDLFVEASDYIMDDFDYIIELRAEENQEIEYE
;
A
#
# COMPACT_ATOMS: atom_id res chain seq x y z
N PRO A 1 5.02 -13.93 0.74
CA PRO A 1 4.61 -14.68 1.95
C PRO A 1 3.32 -14.16 2.61
N ARG A 2 2.35 -15.04 2.92
CA ARG A 2 1.10 -14.72 3.66
C ARG A 2 1.35 -14.69 5.17
N VAL A 3 2.13 -13.72 5.63
CA VAL A 3 2.56 -13.57 7.03
C VAL A 3 1.69 -12.60 7.84
N GLY A 4 0.49 -12.28 7.35
CA GLY A 4 -0.42 -11.37 8.05
C GLY A 4 -0.04 -9.89 7.94
N LYS A 5 0.67 -9.47 6.89
CA LYS A 5 1.11 -8.07 6.70
C LYS A 5 -0.08 -7.12 6.68
N THR A 6 -1.05 -7.41 5.82
CA THR A 6 -2.25 -6.60 5.66
C THR A 6 -3.06 -6.53 6.95
N GLU A 7 -3.25 -7.67 7.62
CA GLU A 7 -3.93 -7.76 8.91
C GLU A 7 -3.20 -6.94 10.00
N SER A 8 -1.87 -6.95 9.99
CA SER A 8 -1.06 -6.16 10.92
C SER A 8 -1.20 -4.67 10.67
N ILE A 9 -1.23 -4.23 9.40
CA ILE A 9 -1.48 -2.83 9.03
C ILE A 9 -2.86 -2.37 9.53
N VAL A 10 -3.88 -3.20 9.31
CA VAL A 10 -5.26 -2.93 9.77
C VAL A 10 -5.31 -2.88 11.30
N ALA A 11 -4.73 -3.86 12.00
CA ALA A 11 -4.70 -3.90 13.46
C ALA A 11 -3.95 -2.69 14.05
N GLY A 12 -2.82 -2.31 13.46
CA GLY A 12 -2.06 -1.13 13.85
C GLY A 12 -2.86 0.17 13.65
N SER A 13 -3.58 0.28 12.53
CA SER A 13 -4.47 1.42 12.25
C SER A 13 -5.58 1.55 13.29
N VAL A 14 -6.24 0.43 13.63
CA VAL A 14 -7.25 0.37 14.69
C VAL A 14 -6.66 0.79 16.04
N SER A 15 -5.50 0.23 16.41
CA SER A 15 -4.83 0.54 17.67
C SER A 15 -4.41 2.02 17.77
N ALA A 16 -4.08 2.66 16.66
CA ALA A 16 -3.75 4.08 16.58
C ALA A 16 -4.99 4.99 16.46
N HIS A 17 -6.20 4.42 16.50
CA HIS A 17 -7.47 5.12 16.25
C HIS A 17 -7.50 5.88 14.90
N LYS A 18 -6.83 5.33 13.89
CA LYS A 18 -6.84 5.85 12.52
C LYS A 18 -7.76 5.04 11.64
N LYS A 19 -8.48 5.71 10.72
CA LYS A 19 -9.19 5.01 9.65
C LYS A 19 -8.19 4.56 8.59
N TRP A 20 -8.48 3.44 7.94
CA TRP A 20 -7.66 2.89 6.86
C TRP A 20 -8.48 2.73 5.58
N LEU A 21 -7.83 2.91 4.43
CA LEU A 21 -8.44 2.74 3.12
C LEU A 21 -7.53 1.92 2.22
N PHE A 22 -8.08 0.86 1.63
CA PHE A 22 -7.43 0.13 0.55
C PHE A 22 -7.60 0.89 -0.77
N ILE A 23 -6.50 1.36 -1.33
CA ILE A 23 -6.42 1.90 -2.70
C ILE A 23 -6.31 0.75 -3.69
N SER A 24 -5.43 -0.21 -3.38
CA SER A 24 -5.29 -1.49 -4.06
C SER A 24 -5.06 -2.60 -3.04
N SER A 25 -5.66 -3.77 -3.24
CA SER A 25 -5.44 -4.95 -2.39
C SER A 25 -5.95 -6.24 -3.03
N THR A 26 -5.30 -7.36 -2.73
CA THR A 26 -5.79 -8.70 -3.03
C THR A 26 -6.69 -9.29 -1.93
N LEU A 27 -6.79 -8.64 -0.76
CA LEU A 27 -7.54 -9.14 0.40
C LEU A 27 -9.04 -8.85 0.26
N ILE A 28 -9.86 -9.91 0.17
CA ILE A 28 -11.35 -9.87 0.11
C ILE A 28 -11.89 -9.10 -1.11
N LYS A 29 -11.98 -9.81 -2.26
CA LYS A 29 -12.34 -9.27 -3.59
C LYS A 29 -11.34 -8.20 -4.02
N GLN A 30 -10.59 -8.48 -5.10
CA GLN A 30 -9.58 -7.56 -5.64
C GLN A 30 -10.11 -6.12 -5.61
N THR A 31 -9.54 -5.31 -4.72
CA THR A 31 -9.92 -3.92 -4.52
C THR A 31 -8.99 -3.11 -5.39
N VAL A 32 -9.57 -2.39 -6.35
CA VAL A 32 -8.89 -1.38 -7.14
C VAL A 32 -9.80 -0.18 -7.15
N ARG A 33 -9.36 0.92 -6.51
CA ARG A 33 -10.10 2.18 -6.51
C ARG A 33 -9.61 3.07 -7.63
N SER A 34 -10.54 3.82 -8.23
CA SER A 34 -10.24 4.82 -9.26
C SER A 34 -10.59 6.24 -8.84
N SER A 35 -11.08 6.41 -7.61
CA SER A 35 -11.36 7.70 -6.97
C SER A 35 -11.58 7.48 -5.47
N LEU A 36 -11.42 8.54 -4.68
CA LEU A 36 -11.91 8.62 -3.32
C LEU A 36 -13.10 9.59 -3.24
N ILE A 37 -14.04 9.33 -2.32
CA ILE A 37 -15.18 10.24 -2.11
C ILE A 37 -14.82 11.37 -1.14
N LYS A 38 -15.65 12.42 -1.12
CA LYS A 38 -15.50 13.54 -0.20
C LYS A 38 -15.45 13.04 1.26
N GLY A 39 -14.37 13.37 1.97
CA GLY A 39 -14.10 12.93 3.34
C GLY A 39 -13.21 11.69 3.47
N GLU A 40 -12.82 11.05 2.36
CA GLU A 40 -11.80 10.00 2.37
C GLU A 40 -10.37 10.55 2.21
N TYR A 41 -10.23 11.77 1.69
CA TYR A 41 -8.99 12.55 1.68
C TYR A 41 -8.74 13.18 3.04
N ASP A 42 -7.93 12.53 3.88
CA ASP A 42 -7.65 12.98 5.24
C ASP A 42 -6.21 12.60 5.62
N LYS A 43 -5.52 13.52 6.30
CA LYS A 43 -4.14 13.33 6.79
C LYS A 43 -4.07 12.28 7.91
N ASP A 44 -5.17 12.08 8.63
CA ASP A 44 -5.26 11.16 9.76
C ASP A 44 -5.65 9.75 9.32
N HIS A 45 -5.84 9.53 8.01
CA HIS A 45 -6.05 8.22 7.42
C HIS A 45 -4.74 7.50 7.08
N VAL A 46 -4.82 6.18 7.02
CA VAL A 46 -3.79 5.28 6.49
C VAL A 46 -4.23 4.76 5.13
N TYR A 47 -3.44 4.99 4.09
CA TYR A 47 -3.72 4.49 2.75
C TYR A 47 -2.87 3.26 2.46
N ILE A 48 -3.51 2.18 2.04
CA ILE A 48 -2.87 0.89 1.79
C ILE A 48 -2.88 0.63 0.28
N ILE A 49 -1.69 0.41 -0.27
CA ILE A 49 -1.45 0.19 -1.70
C ILE A 49 -0.74 -1.16 -1.83
N ASP A 50 -1.23 -2.04 -2.68
CA ASP A 50 -0.53 -3.26 -3.07
C ASP A 50 0.15 -3.01 -4.43
N GLY A 51 1.48 -2.92 -4.40
CA GLY A 51 2.33 -2.64 -5.55
C GLY A 51 2.15 -3.65 -6.68
N ALA A 52 1.96 -4.94 -6.36
CA ALA A 52 1.71 -5.97 -7.36
C ALA A 52 0.38 -5.77 -8.08
N VAL A 53 -0.66 -5.33 -7.36
CA VAL A 53 -1.98 -5.05 -7.94
C VAL A 53 -1.95 -3.76 -8.74
N THR A 54 -1.33 -2.70 -8.20
CA THR A 54 -1.18 -1.42 -8.88
C THR A 54 -0.36 -1.51 -10.15
N ALA A 55 0.73 -2.29 -10.16
CA ALA A 55 1.57 -2.53 -11.34
C ALA A 55 0.82 -3.23 -12.49
N ARG A 56 -0.10 -4.14 -12.15
CA ARG A 56 -0.91 -4.88 -13.14
C ARG A 56 -2.14 -4.12 -13.62
N GLU A 57 -2.52 -3.03 -12.94
CA GLU A 57 -3.74 -2.30 -13.25
C GLU A 57 -3.56 -1.35 -14.44
N THR A 58 -4.34 -1.60 -15.49
CA THR A 58 -4.31 -0.85 -16.75
C THR A 58 -5.19 0.41 -16.76
N ASN A 59 -6.10 0.55 -15.80
CA ASN A 59 -6.98 1.70 -15.71
C ASN A 59 -6.22 2.97 -15.29
N PRO A 60 -6.11 4.00 -16.15
CA PRO A 60 -5.34 5.20 -15.85
C PRO A 60 -5.88 5.96 -14.64
N LYS A 61 -7.19 5.87 -14.34
CA LYS A 61 -7.77 6.52 -13.17
C LYS A 61 -7.27 5.94 -11.85
N HIS A 62 -6.89 4.66 -11.83
CA HIS A 62 -6.24 4.08 -10.66
C HIS A 62 -4.86 4.72 -10.45
N GLN A 63 -4.09 4.86 -11.53
CA GLN A 63 -2.75 5.46 -11.47
C GLN A 63 -2.81 6.93 -11.07
N GLU A 64 -3.79 7.68 -11.58
CA GLU A 64 -4.09 9.05 -11.15
C GLU A 64 -4.41 9.11 -9.65
N LEU A 65 -5.27 8.22 -9.14
CA LEU A 65 -5.59 8.17 -7.72
C LEU A 65 -4.35 7.84 -6.86
N VAL A 66 -3.52 6.89 -7.29
CA VAL A 66 -2.28 6.56 -6.57
C VAL A 66 -1.37 7.78 -6.50
N LYS A 67 -1.16 8.48 -7.63
CA LYS A 67 -0.36 9.73 -7.66
C LYS A 67 -0.95 10.79 -6.72
N GLU A 68 -2.26 10.98 -6.74
CA GLU A 68 -2.94 11.91 -5.83
C GLU A 68 -2.72 11.55 -4.36
N VAL A 69 -2.97 10.29 -3.98
CA VAL A 69 -2.79 9.80 -2.61
C VAL A 69 -1.34 9.94 -2.14
N MET A 70 -0.37 9.67 -3.00
CA MET A 70 1.06 9.79 -2.67
C MET A 70 1.44 11.24 -2.30
N THR A 71 0.79 12.25 -2.89
CA THR A 71 1.02 13.68 -2.55
C THR A 71 0.43 14.12 -1.20
N LEU A 72 -0.47 13.32 -0.59
CA LEU A 72 -1.11 13.71 0.66
C LEU A 72 -0.13 13.65 1.84
N PRO A 73 -0.18 14.57 2.82
CA PRO A 73 0.62 14.50 4.04
C PRO A 73 0.02 13.50 5.04
N SER A 74 -0.16 12.25 4.60
CA SER A 74 -0.75 11.13 5.34
C SER A 74 0.20 9.92 5.36
N VAL A 75 -0.15 8.91 6.16
CA VAL A 75 0.59 7.64 6.15
C VAL A 75 0.15 6.81 4.95
N LYS A 76 1.11 6.34 4.17
CA LYS A 76 0.90 5.35 3.12
C LYS A 76 1.68 4.10 3.46
N VAL A 77 1.06 2.95 3.29
CA VAL A 77 1.72 1.66 3.39
C VAL A 77 1.63 0.99 2.03
N VAL A 78 2.79 0.79 1.41
CA VAL A 78 2.91 0.10 0.13
C VAL A 78 3.42 -1.31 0.38
N GLU A 79 2.60 -2.31 0.09
CA GLU A 79 3.04 -3.70 0.01
C GLU A 79 3.69 -3.95 -1.35
N HIS A 80 4.70 -4.82 -1.40
CA HIS A 80 5.49 -5.08 -2.62
C HIS A 80 6.05 -3.76 -3.25
N PRO A 81 6.84 -2.98 -2.48
CA PRO A 81 7.37 -1.68 -2.94
C PRO A 81 8.32 -1.82 -4.14
N ASP A 82 8.99 -2.96 -4.27
CA ASP A 82 9.78 -3.38 -5.43
C ASP A 82 8.94 -3.34 -6.72
N LEU A 83 7.82 -4.07 -6.75
CA LEU A 83 6.92 -4.10 -7.91
C LEU A 83 6.24 -2.75 -8.15
N PHE A 84 5.99 -1.98 -7.09
CA PHE A 84 5.46 -0.64 -7.19
C PHE A 84 6.43 0.31 -7.90
N VAL A 85 7.71 0.28 -7.52
CA VAL A 85 8.79 1.10 -8.10
C VAL A 85 9.04 0.72 -9.55
N GLU A 86 9.06 -0.58 -9.89
CA GLU A 86 9.23 -1.04 -11.28
C GLU A 86 8.16 -0.52 -12.24
N ALA A 87 6.95 -0.31 -11.75
CA ALA A 87 5.79 0.09 -12.54
C ALA A 87 5.42 1.57 -12.42
N SER A 88 6.22 2.39 -11.72
CA SER A 88 5.90 3.79 -11.45
C SER A 88 7.12 4.71 -11.59
N ASP A 89 6.89 6.00 -11.37
CA ASP A 89 7.95 7.02 -11.39
C ASP A 89 8.64 7.17 -10.02
N TYR A 90 8.27 6.35 -9.03
CA TYR A 90 8.84 6.37 -7.68
C TYR A 90 10.09 5.49 -7.60
N ILE A 91 10.97 5.79 -6.65
CA ILE A 91 12.17 5.01 -6.35
C ILE A 91 12.15 4.50 -4.91
N MET A 92 12.96 3.48 -4.61
CA MET A 92 13.04 2.92 -3.26
C MET A 92 13.43 3.96 -2.19
N ASP A 93 14.16 5.01 -2.58
CA ASP A 93 14.57 6.10 -1.67
C ASP A 93 13.41 7.07 -1.33
N ASP A 94 12.27 6.97 -2.02
CA ASP A 94 11.07 7.77 -1.70
C ASP A 94 10.32 7.23 -0.46
N PHE A 95 10.69 6.04 0.04
CA PHE A 95 10.07 5.41 1.20
C PHE A 95 10.82 5.78 2.49
N ASP A 96 10.10 6.33 3.47
CA ASP A 96 10.68 6.70 4.77
C ASP A 96 11.24 5.49 5.53
N TYR A 97 10.57 4.34 5.42
CA TYR A 97 10.93 3.10 6.10
C TYR A 97 10.55 1.90 5.25
N ILE A 98 11.45 0.91 5.23
CA ILE A 98 11.16 -0.44 4.71
C ILE A 98 11.06 -1.39 5.89
N ILE A 99 9.90 -2.04 6.02
CA ILE A 99 9.63 -3.03 7.05
C ILE A 99 9.55 -4.39 6.38
N GLU A 100 10.38 -5.30 6.86
CA GLU A 100 10.42 -6.66 6.37
C GLU A 100 10.15 -7.64 7.51
N LEU A 101 9.13 -8.50 7.33
CA LEU A 101 8.73 -9.48 8.33
C LEU A 101 9.25 -10.86 7.94
N ARG A 102 10.11 -11.42 8.79
CA ARG A 102 10.69 -12.76 8.66
C ARG A 102 10.16 -13.67 9.77
N ALA A 103 10.01 -14.96 9.48
CA ALA A 103 9.66 -15.98 10.46
C ALA A 103 10.84 -16.29 11.39
N GLU A 104 12.06 -16.24 10.85
CA GLU A 104 13.31 -16.47 11.57
C GLU A 104 14.38 -15.48 11.07
N GLU A 105 15.38 -15.17 11.90
CA GLU A 105 16.41 -14.15 11.63
C GLU A 105 17.13 -14.36 10.28
N ASN A 106 17.36 -15.62 9.90
CA ASN A 106 18.10 -15.99 8.71
C ASN A 106 17.21 -16.36 7.51
N GLN A 107 15.89 -16.18 7.59
CA GLN A 107 15.01 -16.51 6.48
C GLN A 107 15.31 -15.59 5.30
N GLU A 108 15.83 -16.10 4.19
CA GLU A 108 15.94 -15.36 2.94
C GLU A 108 14.55 -15.13 2.33
N ILE A 109 14.25 -13.88 1.96
CA ILE A 109 13.04 -13.56 1.23
C ILE A 109 13.41 -13.56 -0.25
N GLU A 110 12.99 -14.60 -0.94
CA GLU A 110 13.07 -14.68 -2.39
C GLU A 110 11.88 -13.93 -3.01
N TYR A 111 12.19 -13.06 -3.97
CA TYR A 111 11.21 -12.34 -4.78
C TYR A 111 11.07 -13.14 -6.10
N GLU A 112 9.89 -13.71 -6.34
CA GLU A 112 9.55 -14.38 -7.62
C GLU A 112 9.22 -13.36 -8.72
#